data_AF-A0A2D0AG90-F1
#
_entry.id   AF-A0A2D0AG90-F1
#
_cell.length_a   1.000
_cell.length_b   1.000
_cell.length_c   1.000
_cell.angle_alpha   90.00
_cell.angle_beta   90.00
_cell.angle_gamma   90.00
#
_symmetry.space_group_name_H-M   'P 1'
#
loop_
_entity.id
_entity.type
_entity.pdbx_description
1 polymer ?
#
loop_
_entity_poly.entity_id
_entity_poly.type
_entity_poly.pdbx_seq_one_letter_code
_entity_poly.pdbx_strand_id
1 'polypeptide(L)'
;MSEVNLSTDETRVSYGIGRQLGDQLRDNPPPGVSLDAILAGLTDAFAGKPSRVDQEQMAASFKVIREIMQAEAAAKAEAAAGEGLAFLAENAKRDGITTLASGLQFEVLTAGDGAKPGREDQVRTHYHGTLIDGTVFDSSYERGQPAEFPVGGVIAGWTEALQLMNAGSKWRLYVPSELAYGAQGVGSIPPHSVLVFDVELLDVL
;
A
#
# COMPACT_ATOMS: atom_id res chain seq x y z
N MET A 1 -3.44 -8.82 39.13
CA MET A 1 -4.69 -8.26 38.58
C MET A 1 -5.82 -9.14 39.08
N SER A 2 -6.89 -8.54 39.61
CA SER A 2 -8.10 -9.28 39.98
C SER A 2 -8.67 -10.00 38.76
N GLU A 3 -9.21 -11.19 38.94
CA GLU A 3 -9.86 -11.95 37.87
C GLU A 3 -11.08 -11.16 37.35
N VAL A 4 -11.09 -10.83 36.06
CA VAL A 4 -12.18 -10.04 35.46
C VAL A 4 -13.36 -10.97 35.19
N ASN A 5 -14.50 -10.71 35.83
CA ASN A 5 -15.73 -11.46 35.56
C ASN A 5 -16.33 -11.04 34.20
N LEU A 6 -16.43 -12.00 33.27
CA LEU A 6 -16.98 -11.83 31.92
C LEU A 6 -18.28 -12.64 31.70
N SER A 7 -19.01 -12.93 32.77
CA SER A 7 -20.21 -13.78 32.72
C SER A 7 -21.44 -13.09 32.14
N THR A 8 -21.48 -11.75 32.10
CA THR A 8 -22.63 -10.97 31.60
C THR A 8 -22.37 -10.36 30.22
N ASP A 9 -23.41 -9.93 29.53
CA ASP A 9 -23.26 -9.26 28.23
C ASP A 9 -22.53 -7.92 28.38
N GLU A 10 -22.83 -7.14 29.42
CA GLU A 10 -22.22 -5.84 29.68
C GLU A 10 -20.70 -5.96 29.94
N THR A 11 -20.29 -6.99 30.68
CA THR A 11 -18.88 -7.25 30.99
C THR A 11 -18.11 -7.73 29.76
N ARG A 12 -18.73 -8.56 28.91
CA ARG A 12 -18.15 -8.95 27.61
C ARG A 12 -18.02 -7.78 26.64
N VAL A 13 -19.04 -6.94 26.53
CA VAL A 13 -19.00 -5.74 25.67
C VAL A 13 -17.90 -4.78 26.11
N SER A 14 -17.78 -4.54 27.43
CA SER A 14 -16.75 -3.67 28.00
C SER A 14 -15.33 -4.20 27.73
N TYR A 15 -15.11 -5.51 27.89
CA TYR A 15 -13.86 -6.16 27.51
C TYR A 15 -13.58 -6.05 26.01
N GLY A 16 -14.60 -6.22 25.16
CA GLY A 16 -14.51 -6.06 23.72
C GLY A 16 -14.03 -4.67 23.30
N ILE A 17 -14.55 -3.60 23.92
CA ILE A 17 -14.09 -2.22 23.67
C ILE A 17 -12.61 -2.06 24.02
N GLY A 18 -12.19 -2.57 25.19
CA GLY A 18 -10.79 -2.53 25.60
C GLY A 18 -9.86 -3.33 24.68
N ARG A 19 -10.30 -4.50 24.21
CA ARG A 19 -9.57 -5.32 23.23
C ARG A 19 -9.42 -4.61 21.90
N GLN A 20 -10.49 -3.98 21.39
CA GLN A 20 -10.43 -3.22 20.15
C GLN A 20 -9.42 -2.07 20.24
N LEU A 21 -9.43 -1.29 21.33
CA LEU A 21 -8.44 -0.23 21.55
C LEU A 21 -7.02 -0.80 21.65
N GLY A 22 -6.85 -1.91 22.37
CA GLY A 22 -5.55 -2.57 22.52
C GLY A 22 -5.00 -3.14 21.20
N ASP A 23 -5.85 -3.73 20.36
CA ASP A 23 -5.47 -4.23 19.04
C ASP A 23 -5.07 -3.06 18.13
N GLN A 24 -5.79 -1.93 18.16
CA GLN A 24 -5.40 -0.71 17.41
C GLN A 24 -4.02 -0.17 17.83
N LEU A 25 -3.75 -0.11 19.14
CA LEU A 25 -2.45 0.35 19.65
C LEU A 25 -1.32 -0.63 19.32
N ARG A 26 -1.60 -1.92 19.26
CA ARG A 26 -0.62 -2.93 18.84
C ARG A 26 -0.29 -2.82 17.36
N ASP A 27 -1.30 -2.61 16.53
CA ASP A 27 -1.14 -2.61 15.08
C ASP A 27 -0.54 -1.29 14.57
N ASN A 28 -0.73 -0.18 15.30
CA ASN A 28 -0.11 1.12 15.01
C ASN A 28 0.35 1.84 16.29
N PRO A 29 1.42 1.36 16.96
CA PRO A 29 1.88 1.94 18.22
C PRO A 29 2.56 3.29 17.99
N PRO A 30 2.14 4.37 18.68
CA PRO A 30 2.94 5.59 18.74
C PRO A 30 4.33 5.30 19.32
N PRO A 31 5.38 6.02 18.87
CA PRO A 31 6.71 5.91 19.47
C PRO A 31 6.67 6.11 20.98
N GLY A 32 7.20 5.15 21.74
CA GLY A 32 7.25 5.22 23.20
C GLY A 32 5.92 5.08 23.93
N VAL A 33 4.91 4.46 23.29
CA VAL A 33 3.58 4.23 23.91
C VAL A 33 3.69 3.58 25.29
N SER A 34 2.93 4.11 26.26
CA SER A 34 2.83 3.57 27.62
C SER A 34 1.39 3.14 27.91
N LEU A 35 1.18 1.84 28.05
CA LEU A 35 -0.15 1.28 28.37
C LEU A 35 -0.63 1.77 29.75
N ASP A 36 0.26 1.86 30.73
CA ASP A 36 -0.09 2.35 32.07
C ASP A 36 -0.59 3.80 32.04
N ALA A 37 0.04 4.66 31.23
CA ALA A 37 -0.41 6.04 31.06
C ALA A 37 -1.77 6.14 30.36
N ILE A 38 -2.01 5.28 29.35
CA ILE A 38 -3.29 5.19 28.65
C ILE A 38 -4.40 4.73 29.61
N LEU A 39 -4.14 3.68 30.39
CA LEU A 39 -5.08 3.16 31.39
C LEU A 39 -5.37 4.19 32.48
N ALA A 40 -4.37 4.94 32.93
CA ALA A 40 -4.56 6.04 33.88
C ALA A 40 -5.46 7.14 33.29
N GLY A 41 -5.22 7.55 32.04
CA GLY A 41 -6.03 8.55 31.34
C GLY A 41 -7.48 8.11 31.14
N LEU A 42 -7.70 6.86 30.69
CA LEU A 42 -9.03 6.27 30.54
C LEU A 42 -9.78 6.22 31.88
N THR A 43 -9.09 5.76 32.94
CA THR A 43 -9.69 5.64 34.27
C THR A 43 -10.09 7.01 34.84
N ASP A 44 -9.23 8.01 34.70
CA ASP A 44 -9.52 9.36 35.19
C ASP A 44 -10.66 10.03 34.41
N ALA A 45 -10.65 9.91 33.07
CA ALA A 45 -11.71 10.43 32.22
C ALA A 45 -13.06 9.77 32.54
N PHE A 46 -13.08 8.45 32.69
CA PHE A 46 -14.30 7.70 33.06
C PHE A 46 -14.83 8.10 34.45
N ALA A 47 -13.93 8.38 35.40
CA ALA A 47 -14.29 8.84 36.73
C ALA A 47 -14.62 10.34 36.81
N GLY A 48 -14.57 11.09 35.70
CA GLY A 48 -14.79 12.53 35.67
C GLY A 48 -13.74 13.35 36.43
N LYS A 49 -12.54 12.80 36.62
CA LYS A 49 -11.45 13.51 37.30
C LYS A 49 -10.83 14.55 36.36
N PRO A 50 -10.34 15.68 36.88
CA PRO A 50 -9.58 16.63 36.07
C PRO A 50 -8.33 15.95 35.50
N SER A 51 -7.96 16.33 34.27
CA SER A 51 -6.75 15.84 33.64
C SER A 51 -5.53 16.13 34.50
N ARG A 52 -4.66 15.13 34.69
CA ARG A 52 -3.37 15.29 35.39
C ARG A 52 -2.33 16.02 34.54
N VAL A 53 -2.58 16.11 33.23
CA VAL A 53 -1.70 16.78 32.26
C VAL A 53 -2.42 18.00 31.73
N ASP A 54 -1.71 19.13 31.69
CA ASP A 54 -2.23 20.37 31.12
C ASP A 54 -2.51 20.21 29.62
N GLN A 55 -3.55 20.90 29.10
CA GLN A 55 -3.96 20.76 27.71
C GLN A 55 -2.88 21.28 26.73
N GLU A 56 -2.16 22.35 27.08
CA GLU A 56 -1.08 22.89 26.26
C GLU A 56 0.11 21.94 26.22
N GLN A 57 0.47 21.36 27.37
CA GLN A 57 1.50 20.32 27.45
C GLN A 57 1.14 19.07 26.64
N MET A 58 -0.13 18.67 26.67
CA MET A 58 -0.63 17.55 25.88
C MET A 58 -0.58 17.85 24.38
N ALA A 59 -1.02 19.04 23.95
CA ALA A 59 -0.95 19.47 22.56
C ALA A 59 0.50 19.54 22.05
N ALA A 60 1.41 20.07 22.86
CA ALA A 60 2.85 20.10 22.55
C ALA A 60 3.43 18.68 22.41
N SER A 61 3.06 17.77 23.31
CA SER A 61 3.51 16.37 23.25
C SER A 61 2.99 15.65 21.99
N PHE A 62 1.71 15.85 21.64
CA PHE A 62 1.14 15.32 20.40
C PHE A 62 1.84 15.88 19.15
N LYS A 63 2.25 17.15 19.16
CA LYS A 63 3.03 17.73 18.07
C LYS A 63 4.38 17.03 17.93
N VAL A 64 5.12 16.84 19.03
CA VAL A 64 6.42 16.15 19.02
C VAL A 64 6.28 14.72 18.48
N ILE A 65 5.32 13.95 18.98
CA ILE A 65 5.10 12.58 18.51
C ILE A 65 4.73 12.56 17.02
N ARG A 66 3.89 13.50 16.56
CA ARG A 66 3.55 13.63 15.14
C ARG A 66 4.78 13.92 14.28
N GLU A 67 5.65 14.82 14.71
CA GLU A 67 6.89 15.16 14.00
C GLU A 67 7.84 13.95 13.92
N ILE A 68 7.97 13.17 15.01
CA ILE A 68 8.74 11.92 15.01
C ILE A 68 8.16 10.92 14.01
N MET A 69 6.85 10.68 14.06
CA MET A 69 6.18 9.76 13.13
C MET A 69 6.33 10.21 11.67
N GLN A 70 6.23 11.52 11.41
CA GLN A 70 6.46 12.07 10.07
C GLN A 70 7.90 11.88 9.60
N ALA A 71 8.88 12.09 10.47
CA ALA A 71 10.29 11.85 10.16
C ALA A 71 10.58 10.37 9.89
N GLU A 72 10.02 9.46 10.70
CA GLU A 72 10.14 8.01 10.46
C GLU A 72 9.48 7.59 9.14
N ALA A 73 8.29 8.13 8.83
CA ALA A 73 7.61 7.86 7.57
C ALA A 73 8.42 8.36 6.37
N ALA A 74 8.99 9.58 6.46
CA ALA A 74 9.85 10.13 5.42
C ALA A 74 11.12 9.29 5.22
N ALA A 75 11.78 8.88 6.30
CA ALA A 75 12.97 8.04 6.23
C ALA A 75 12.67 6.66 5.61
N LYS A 76 11.52 6.06 5.96
CA LYS A 76 11.05 4.80 5.32
C LYS A 76 10.76 5.00 3.84
N ALA A 77 10.14 6.11 3.47
CA ALA A 77 9.84 6.44 2.07
C ALA A 77 11.13 6.64 1.25
N GLU A 78 12.13 7.31 1.81
CA GLU A 78 13.44 7.49 1.19
C GLU A 78 14.20 6.16 1.03
N ALA A 79 14.17 5.31 2.07
CA ALA A 79 14.76 3.98 2.01
C ALA A 79 14.09 3.11 0.92
N ALA A 80 12.76 3.09 0.88
CA ALA A 80 11.99 2.37 -0.14
C ALA A 80 12.29 2.88 -1.56
N ALA A 81 12.45 4.19 -1.74
CA ALA A 81 12.87 4.78 -3.01
C ALA A 81 14.24 4.26 -3.45
N GLY A 82 15.21 4.23 -2.52
CA GLY A 82 16.55 3.71 -2.76
C GLY A 82 16.55 2.22 -3.14
N GLU A 83 15.79 1.40 -2.42
CA GLU A 83 15.61 -0.01 -2.71
C GLU A 83 14.96 -0.24 -4.08
N GLY A 84 13.93 0.53 -4.42
CA GLY A 84 13.26 0.47 -5.72
C GLY A 84 14.18 0.81 -6.89
N LEU A 85 15.00 1.86 -6.76
CA LEU A 85 15.98 2.24 -7.77
C LEU A 85 17.07 1.16 -7.94
N ALA A 86 17.57 0.60 -6.83
CA ALA A 86 18.54 -0.49 -6.88
C ALA A 86 17.95 -1.75 -7.52
N PHE A 87 16.70 -2.08 -7.18
CA PHE A 87 15.96 -3.19 -7.77
C PHE A 87 15.82 -3.01 -9.29
N LEU A 88 15.38 -1.85 -9.76
CA LEU A 88 15.23 -1.58 -11.19
C LEU A 88 16.58 -1.62 -11.93
N ALA A 89 17.65 -1.09 -11.32
CA ALA A 89 18.98 -1.11 -11.91
C ALA A 89 19.53 -2.53 -12.05
N GLU A 90 19.24 -3.42 -11.09
CA GLU A 90 19.63 -4.83 -11.17
C GLU A 90 18.72 -5.61 -12.14
N ASN A 91 17.42 -5.34 -12.09
CA ASN A 91 16.43 -5.99 -12.95
C ASN A 91 16.72 -5.72 -14.43
N ALA A 92 17.13 -4.49 -14.79
CA ALA A 92 17.51 -4.13 -16.15
C ALA A 92 18.66 -4.96 -16.75
N LYS A 93 19.46 -5.65 -15.92
CA LYS A 93 20.57 -6.51 -16.36
C LYS A 93 20.13 -7.94 -16.65
N ARG A 94 18.91 -8.33 -16.25
CA ARG A 94 18.39 -9.68 -16.47
C ARG A 94 18.05 -9.88 -17.96
N ASP A 95 18.33 -11.08 -18.45
CA ASP A 95 17.93 -11.47 -19.81
C ASP A 95 16.41 -11.39 -19.98
N GLY A 96 15.96 -10.91 -21.14
CA GLY A 96 14.54 -10.75 -21.45
C GLY A 96 13.90 -9.45 -20.96
N ILE A 97 14.59 -8.66 -20.14
CA ILE A 97 14.12 -7.34 -19.73
C ILE A 97 14.38 -6.30 -20.81
N THR A 98 13.33 -5.55 -21.15
CA THR A 98 13.41 -4.36 -21.98
C THR A 98 13.12 -3.13 -21.13
N THR A 99 14.01 -2.14 -21.18
CA THR A 99 13.84 -0.85 -20.50
C THR A 99 13.49 0.23 -21.51
N LEU A 100 12.37 0.92 -21.29
CA LEU A 100 11.93 2.04 -22.11
C LEU A 100 12.57 3.36 -21.66
N ALA A 101 12.49 4.38 -22.50
CA ALA A 101 13.05 5.70 -22.19
C ALA A 101 12.38 6.38 -20.97
N SER A 102 11.13 6.02 -20.67
CA SER A 102 10.41 6.44 -19.48
C SER A 102 10.93 5.81 -18.18
N GLY A 103 11.79 4.78 -18.28
CA GLY A 103 12.24 3.96 -17.16
C GLY A 103 11.35 2.75 -16.88
N LEU A 104 10.20 2.62 -17.55
CA LEU A 104 9.40 1.40 -17.49
C LEU A 104 10.21 0.20 -17.97
N GLN A 105 10.20 -0.88 -17.20
CA GLN A 105 10.80 -2.15 -17.61
C GLN A 105 9.72 -3.19 -17.79
N PHE A 106 9.90 -4.07 -18.77
CA PHE A 106 9.00 -5.19 -18.95
C PHE A 106 9.71 -6.45 -19.46
N GLU A 107 9.05 -7.57 -19.25
CA GLU A 107 9.41 -8.90 -19.73
C GLU A 107 8.20 -9.47 -20.47
N VAL A 108 8.40 -9.93 -21.71
CA VAL A 108 7.32 -10.61 -22.46
C VAL A 108 7.28 -12.07 -22.03
N LEU A 109 6.24 -12.46 -21.29
CA LEU A 109 6.06 -13.85 -20.84
C LEU A 109 5.38 -14.69 -21.92
N THR A 110 4.34 -14.12 -22.54
CA THR A 110 3.62 -14.70 -23.68
C THR A 110 3.35 -13.61 -24.69
N ALA A 111 3.70 -13.84 -25.95
CA ALA A 111 3.35 -12.94 -27.04
C ALA A 111 1.95 -13.27 -27.57
N GLY A 112 1.10 -12.26 -27.69
CA GLY A 112 -0.16 -12.32 -28.41
C GLY A 112 -0.01 -11.76 -29.82
N ASP A 113 -0.98 -12.07 -30.68
CA ASP A 113 -1.06 -11.65 -32.07
C ASP A 113 -2.33 -10.83 -32.39
N GLY A 114 -3.14 -10.55 -31.37
CA GLY A 114 -4.37 -9.77 -31.50
C GLY A 114 -4.14 -8.27 -31.69
N ALA A 115 -5.25 -7.52 -31.64
CA ALA A 115 -5.24 -6.06 -31.80
C ALA A 115 -4.38 -5.39 -30.72
N LYS A 116 -3.74 -4.28 -31.11
CA LYS A 116 -2.97 -3.42 -30.21
C LYS A 116 -3.83 -2.22 -29.84
N PRO A 117 -4.11 -1.98 -28.55
CA PRO A 117 -5.00 -0.91 -28.14
C PRO A 117 -4.33 0.46 -28.32
N GLY A 118 -5.11 1.43 -28.76
CA GLY A 118 -4.80 2.85 -28.68
C GLY A 118 -5.11 3.42 -27.28
N ARG A 119 -4.70 4.67 -27.06
CA ARG A 119 -4.88 5.37 -25.78
C ARG A 119 -6.34 5.56 -25.36
N GLU A 120 -7.22 5.74 -26.33
CA GLU A 120 -8.65 6.01 -26.11
C GLU A 120 -9.49 4.73 -26.04
N ASP A 121 -8.88 3.56 -26.29
CA ASP A 121 -9.58 2.28 -26.29
C ASP A 121 -9.83 1.80 -24.86
N GLN A 122 -10.76 0.85 -24.75
CA GLN A 122 -10.99 0.09 -23.54
C GLN A 122 -10.39 -1.30 -23.71
N VAL A 123 -9.82 -1.86 -22.63
CA VAL A 123 -9.22 -3.18 -22.64
C VAL A 123 -9.78 -4.05 -21.54
N ARG A 124 -9.80 -5.36 -21.78
CA ARG A 124 -10.08 -6.38 -20.75
C ARG A 124 -8.79 -7.07 -20.37
N THR A 125 -8.48 -7.12 -19.09
CA THR A 125 -7.22 -7.66 -18.58
C THR A 125 -7.40 -8.59 -17.39
N HIS A 126 -6.54 -9.59 -17.30
CA HIS A 126 -6.19 -10.18 -16.01
C HIS A 126 -4.89 -9.57 -15.49
N TYR A 127 -4.77 -9.42 -14.16
CA TYR A 127 -3.55 -8.89 -13.58
C TYR A 127 -3.31 -9.34 -12.14
N HIS A 128 -2.04 -9.26 -11.74
CA HIS A 128 -1.57 -9.50 -10.39
C HIS A 128 -0.48 -8.47 -10.04
N GLY A 129 -0.76 -7.59 -9.10
CA GLY A 129 0.09 -6.49 -8.66
C GLY A 129 0.73 -6.76 -7.30
N THR A 130 2.06 -6.64 -7.25
CA THR A 130 2.89 -6.89 -6.07
C THR A 130 3.92 -5.79 -5.86
N LEU A 131 4.29 -5.54 -4.61
CA LEU A 131 5.51 -4.79 -4.28
C LEU A 131 6.74 -5.65 -4.60
N ILE A 132 7.93 -5.02 -4.62
CA ILE A 132 9.19 -5.73 -4.90
C ILE A 132 9.53 -6.84 -3.89
N ASP A 133 8.92 -6.82 -2.70
CA ASP A 133 9.05 -7.85 -1.68
C ASP A 133 8.06 -9.03 -1.86
N GLY A 134 7.19 -8.97 -2.87
CA GLY A 134 6.16 -9.97 -3.17
C GLY A 134 4.82 -9.73 -2.48
N THR A 135 4.67 -8.67 -1.68
CA THR A 135 3.39 -8.32 -1.04
C THR A 135 2.37 -7.97 -2.11
N VAL A 136 1.28 -8.75 -2.18
CA VAL A 136 0.16 -8.51 -3.09
C VAL A 136 -0.65 -7.31 -2.59
N PHE A 137 -0.87 -6.33 -3.46
CA PHE A 137 -1.75 -5.20 -3.15
C PHE A 137 -3.05 -5.21 -3.97
N ASP A 138 -3.05 -5.85 -5.14
CA ASP A 138 -4.24 -5.95 -5.99
C ASP A 138 -4.14 -7.13 -6.97
N SER A 139 -5.20 -7.92 -7.13
CA SER A 139 -5.24 -9.00 -8.12
C SER A 139 -6.65 -9.28 -8.64
N SER A 140 -6.80 -9.32 -9.97
CA SER A 140 -8.06 -9.74 -10.59
C SER A 140 -8.27 -11.25 -10.56
N TYR A 141 -7.19 -12.04 -10.48
CA TYR A 141 -7.28 -13.49 -10.31
C TYR A 141 -7.88 -13.85 -8.94
N GLU A 142 -7.49 -13.17 -7.87
CA GLU A 142 -8.06 -13.39 -6.53
C GLU A 142 -9.54 -13.00 -6.46
N ARG A 143 -9.96 -12.03 -7.27
CA ARG A 143 -11.38 -11.68 -7.44
C ARG A 143 -12.15 -12.65 -8.34
N GLY A 144 -11.46 -13.54 -9.05
CA GLY A 144 -12.07 -14.54 -9.93
C GLY A 144 -12.68 -14.00 -11.23
N GLN A 145 -12.42 -12.73 -11.59
CA GLN A 145 -12.94 -12.14 -12.83
C GLN A 145 -11.97 -11.10 -13.43
N PRO A 146 -11.89 -10.99 -14.78
CA PRO A 146 -11.12 -9.94 -15.44
C PRO A 146 -11.59 -8.54 -15.03
N ALA A 147 -10.72 -7.56 -15.23
CA ALA A 147 -11.04 -6.16 -15.05
C ALA A 147 -10.97 -5.42 -16.40
N GLU A 148 -11.87 -4.47 -16.58
CA GLU A 148 -11.91 -3.62 -17.77
C GLU A 148 -11.46 -2.21 -17.42
N PHE A 149 -10.58 -1.65 -18.24
CA PHE A 149 -10.00 -0.34 -18.01
C PHE A 149 -9.96 0.48 -19.31
N PRO A 150 -10.25 1.79 -19.25
CA PRO A 150 -9.83 2.69 -20.30
C PRO A 150 -8.29 2.82 -20.27
N VAL A 151 -7.62 2.65 -21.41
CA VAL A 151 -6.14 2.65 -21.46
C VAL A 151 -5.55 3.95 -20.93
N GLY A 152 -6.17 5.10 -21.20
CA GLY A 152 -5.75 6.40 -20.68
C GLY A 152 -6.13 6.68 -19.21
N GLY A 153 -6.89 5.81 -18.54
CA GLY A 153 -7.40 6.00 -17.18
C GLY A 153 -6.66 5.21 -16.09
N VAL A 154 -5.59 4.50 -16.45
CA VAL A 154 -4.73 3.75 -15.53
C VAL A 154 -3.41 4.50 -15.30
N ILE A 155 -2.56 3.99 -14.41
CA ILE A 155 -1.24 4.58 -14.15
C ILE A 155 -0.41 4.70 -15.43
N ALA A 156 0.49 5.68 -15.48
CA ALA A 156 1.23 6.03 -16.69
C ALA A 156 2.02 4.84 -17.27
N GLY A 157 2.61 4.01 -16.40
CA GLY A 157 3.34 2.80 -16.83
C GLY A 157 2.45 1.76 -17.49
N TRP A 158 1.22 1.57 -17.00
CA TRP A 158 0.24 0.69 -17.66
C TRP A 158 -0.22 1.29 -18.99
N THR A 159 -0.50 2.59 -19.02
CA THR A 159 -0.91 3.29 -20.24
C THR A 159 0.13 3.08 -21.36
N GLU A 160 1.42 3.25 -21.03
CA GLU A 160 2.52 3.01 -21.97
C GLU A 160 2.63 1.54 -22.38
N ALA A 161 2.63 0.60 -21.42
CA ALA A 161 2.77 -0.83 -21.70
C ALA A 161 1.63 -1.37 -22.58
N LEU A 162 0.38 -1.05 -22.26
CA LEU A 162 -0.79 -1.56 -22.98
C LEU A 162 -0.75 -1.19 -24.46
N GLN A 163 -0.31 0.03 -24.79
CA GLN A 163 -0.16 0.50 -26.18
C GLN A 163 0.98 -0.22 -26.94
N LEU A 164 1.83 -0.97 -26.25
CA LEU A 164 2.89 -1.79 -26.85
C LEU A 164 2.51 -3.27 -26.93
N MET A 165 1.55 -3.71 -26.12
CA MET A 165 1.04 -5.08 -26.06
C MET A 165 0.06 -5.36 -27.20
N ASN A 166 0.04 -6.61 -27.65
CA ASN A 166 -0.99 -7.16 -28.52
C ASN A 166 -1.98 -7.96 -27.65
N ALA A 167 -3.27 -7.95 -27.97
CA ALA A 167 -4.23 -8.82 -27.30
C ALA A 167 -3.80 -10.30 -27.39
N GLY A 168 -4.03 -11.04 -26.30
CA GLY A 168 -3.47 -12.37 -26.04
C GLY A 168 -2.08 -12.36 -25.38
N SER A 169 -1.44 -11.19 -25.23
CA SER A 169 -0.12 -11.13 -24.59
C SER A 169 -0.20 -11.19 -23.06
N LYS A 170 0.80 -11.80 -22.45
CA LYS A 170 1.08 -11.70 -21.02
C LYS A 170 2.46 -11.10 -20.79
N TRP A 171 2.53 -9.96 -20.12
CA TRP A 171 3.77 -9.26 -19.81
C TRP A 171 3.93 -9.14 -18.30
N ARG A 172 5.18 -9.15 -17.84
CA ARG A 172 5.55 -8.69 -16.51
C ARG A 172 6.09 -7.29 -16.61
N LEU A 173 5.49 -6.34 -15.91
CA LEU A 173 5.89 -4.94 -15.85
C LEU A 173 6.59 -4.66 -14.52
N TYR A 174 7.65 -3.87 -14.55
CA TYR A 174 8.29 -3.29 -13.39
C TYR A 174 8.22 -1.78 -13.53
N VAL A 175 7.30 -1.17 -12.78
CA VAL A 175 6.85 0.21 -12.95
C VAL A 175 7.53 1.09 -11.90
N PRO A 176 8.42 2.01 -12.30
CA PRO A 176 8.97 3.03 -11.40
C PRO A 176 7.86 3.84 -10.74
N SER A 177 8.13 4.36 -9.53
CA SER A 177 7.12 5.06 -8.73
C SER A 177 6.52 6.27 -9.45
N GLU A 178 7.32 6.95 -10.27
CA GLU A 178 6.99 8.12 -11.08
C GLU A 178 5.98 7.80 -12.19
N LEU A 179 5.95 6.54 -12.65
CA LEU A 179 4.97 6.02 -13.60
C LEU A 179 3.79 5.32 -12.90
N ALA A 180 3.78 5.33 -11.57
CA ALA A 180 2.76 4.74 -10.69
C ALA A 180 2.16 5.80 -9.74
N TYR A 181 2.36 5.68 -8.43
CA TYR A 181 1.73 6.52 -7.39
C TYR A 181 2.67 7.55 -6.73
N GLY A 182 3.94 7.60 -7.13
CA GLY A 182 4.92 8.58 -6.67
C GLY A 182 5.06 8.69 -5.15
N ALA A 183 5.24 9.92 -4.66
CA ALA A 183 5.55 10.22 -3.26
C ALA A 183 4.37 10.13 -2.28
N GLN A 184 3.13 9.99 -2.77
CA GLN A 184 1.95 10.02 -1.89
C GLN A 184 1.61 8.65 -1.30
N GLY A 185 1.94 7.55 -2.00
CA GLY A 185 1.44 6.22 -1.66
C GLY A 185 -0.10 6.13 -1.82
N VAL A 186 -0.64 4.91 -1.93
CA VAL A 186 -2.08 4.68 -2.08
C VAL A 186 -2.47 3.36 -1.40
N GLY A 187 -3.41 3.42 -0.46
CA GLY A 187 -3.89 2.23 0.24
C GLY A 187 -2.76 1.50 0.96
N SER A 188 -2.49 0.25 0.58
CA SER A 188 -1.38 -0.56 1.08
C SER A 188 -0.04 -0.30 0.37
N ILE A 189 -0.01 0.54 -0.66
CA ILE A 189 1.20 0.84 -1.45
C ILE A 189 1.95 2.01 -0.81
N PRO A 190 3.18 1.80 -0.30
CA PRO A 190 3.98 2.87 0.26
C PRO A 190 4.39 3.93 -0.79
N PRO A 191 4.71 5.17 -0.36
CA PRO A 191 5.39 6.15 -1.19
C PRO A 191 6.65 5.60 -1.88
N HIS A 192 6.92 6.07 -3.09
CA HIS A 192 8.10 5.73 -3.89
C HIS A 192 8.26 4.23 -4.22
N SER A 193 7.20 3.45 -4.09
CA SER A 193 7.24 2.02 -4.40
C SER A 193 7.36 1.77 -5.90
N VAL A 194 8.28 0.87 -6.27
CA VAL A 194 8.27 0.21 -7.56
C VAL A 194 7.20 -0.88 -7.52
N LEU A 195 6.36 -0.93 -8.55
CA LEU A 195 5.28 -1.91 -8.64
C LEU A 195 5.62 -2.98 -9.67
N VAL A 196 5.38 -4.23 -9.33
CA VAL A 196 5.52 -5.37 -10.24
C VAL A 196 4.13 -5.88 -10.60
N PHE A 197 3.83 -5.90 -11.90
CA PHE A 197 2.56 -6.40 -12.39
C PHE A 197 2.77 -7.54 -13.38
N ASP A 198 2.07 -8.66 -13.19
CA ASP A 198 1.77 -9.54 -14.30
C ASP A 198 0.47 -9.07 -14.94
N VAL A 199 0.50 -8.73 -16.23
CA VAL A 199 -0.64 -8.24 -16.99
C VAL A 199 -0.88 -9.15 -18.17
N GLU A 200 -2.08 -9.69 -18.26
CA GLU A 200 -2.57 -10.48 -19.37
C GLU A 200 -3.64 -9.65 -20.09
N LEU A 201 -3.33 -9.18 -21.30
CA LEU A 201 -4.25 -8.43 -22.14
C LEU A 201 -5.14 -9.41 -22.88
N LEU A 202 -6.39 -9.52 -22.47
CA LEU A 202 -7.33 -10.49 -23.04
C LEU A 202 -7.94 -9.98 -24.33
N ASP A 203 -8.39 -8.72 -24.34
CA ASP A 203 -9.10 -8.16 -25.49
C ASP A 203 -9.04 -6.62 -25.54
N VAL A 204 -9.29 -6.08 -26.73
CA VAL A 204 -9.53 -4.64 -26.97
C VAL A 204 -11.02 -4.47 -27.31
N LEU A 205 -11.72 -3.64 -26.55
CA LEU A 205 -13.19 -3.52 -26.55
C LEU A 205 -13.68 -2.35 -27.40
#